data_AF-A0A812US77-F1
#
_entry.id   AF-A0A812US77-F1
#
_cell.length_a   1.000
_cell.length_b   1.000
_cell.length_c   1.000
_cell.angle_alpha   90.00
_cell.angle_beta   90.00
_cell.angle_gamma   90.00
#
_symmetry.space_group_name_H-M   'P 1'
#
loop_
_entity.id
_entity.type
_entity.pdbx_description
1 polymer ?
#
loop_
_entity_poly.entity_id
_entity_poly.type
_entity_poly.pdbx_seq_one_letter_code
_entity_poly.pdbx_strand_id
1 'polypeptide(L)'
;MMILFCLTRKRMAEAARVAAGVHPEFEPEYEDDAFSGGLTSHVLRSFQEEIRLAAEFGLRYDLEQCTLYLLSGEHFRGDVSGFQALGVRVVTGLDVQILKAPVGDNEDFLREFCEEKQHFFENQFQALETYLYKYEAFHLLQQYTGFGQLNYLARTIPRNFLFDLCEWYDARFKRCFESILGQAVPSVAW
;
A
#
# COMPACT_ATOMS: atom_id res chain seq x y z
N MET A 1 -17.92 -5.04 0.97
CA MET A 1 -17.11 -6.01 0.20
C MET A 1 -15.72 -6.22 0.81
N MET A 2 -15.03 -5.15 1.22
CA MET A 2 -13.70 -5.18 1.86
C MET A 2 -13.58 -6.08 3.10
N ILE A 3 -14.56 -6.03 4.03
CA ILE A 3 -14.54 -6.86 5.26
C ILE A 3 -14.50 -8.37 4.95
N LEU A 4 -15.24 -8.81 3.92
CA LEU A 4 -15.28 -10.22 3.53
C LEU A 4 -13.95 -10.66 2.89
N PHE A 5 -13.32 -9.81 2.09
CA PHE A 5 -12.01 -10.06 1.50
C PHE A 5 -10.93 -10.20 2.58
N CYS A 6 -10.85 -9.26 3.53
CA CYS A 6 -9.86 -9.31 4.61
C CYS A 6 -10.02 -10.57 5.47
N LEU A 7 -11.26 -10.95 5.81
CA LEU A 7 -11.53 -12.18 6.58
C LEU A 7 -11.18 -13.45 5.79
N THR A 8 -11.48 -13.49 4.49
CA THR A 8 -11.13 -14.63 3.63
C THR A 8 -9.62 -14.76 3.48
N ARG A 9 -8.91 -13.65 3.23
CA ARG A 9 -7.44 -13.62 3.14
C ARG A 9 -6.80 -14.11 4.43
N LYS A 10 -7.27 -13.63 5.59
CA LYS A 10 -6.76 -14.05 6.89
C LYS A 10 -6.90 -15.56 7.12
N ARG A 11 -8.10 -16.11 6.85
CA ARG A 11 -8.35 -17.56 6.98
C ARG A 11 -7.48 -18.37 6.03
N MET A 12 -7.29 -17.88 4.81
CA MET A 12 -6.43 -18.52 3.81
C MET A 12 -4.96 -18.53 4.27
N ALA A 13 -4.44 -17.40 4.77
CA ALA A 13 -3.07 -17.31 5.29
C ALA A 13 -2.87 -18.22 6.51
N GLU A 14 -3.83 -18.27 7.44
CA GLU A 14 -3.80 -19.20 8.58
C GLU A 14 -3.77 -20.67 8.13
N ALA A 15 -4.59 -21.05 7.14
CA ALA A 15 -4.59 -22.39 6.58
C ALA A 15 -3.28 -22.73 5.85
N ALA A 16 -2.70 -21.77 5.13
CA ALA A 16 -1.43 -21.93 4.43
C ALA A 16 -0.29 -22.25 5.40
N ARG A 17 -0.21 -21.56 6.54
CA ARG A 17 0.80 -21.81 7.58
C ARG A 17 0.71 -23.23 8.13
N VAL A 18 -0.50 -23.68 8.43
CA VAL A 18 -0.76 -25.04 8.93
C VAL A 18 -0.31 -26.07 7.89
N ALA A 19 -0.64 -25.86 6.61
CA ALA A 19 -0.23 -26.75 5.52
C ALA A 19 1.29 -26.75 5.30
N ALA A 20 1.92 -25.57 5.39
CA ALA A 20 3.36 -25.40 5.19
C ALA A 20 4.21 -25.96 6.33
N GLY A 21 3.62 -26.13 7.53
CA GLY A 21 4.33 -26.58 8.73
C GLY A 21 5.42 -25.62 9.20
N VAL A 22 5.34 -24.35 8.80
CA VAL A 22 6.29 -23.28 9.13
C VAL A 22 5.54 -21.99 9.43
N HIS A 23 6.13 -21.14 10.27
CA HIS A 23 5.59 -19.84 10.60
C HIS A 23 6.61 -18.75 10.26
N PRO A 24 6.22 -17.72 9.48
CA PRO A 24 6.98 -16.48 9.42
C PRO A 24 7.16 -15.89 10.82
N GLU A 25 8.27 -15.20 11.04
CA GLU A 25 8.65 -14.58 12.32
C GLU A 25 7.81 -13.35 12.64
N PHE A 26 7.34 -12.62 11.63
CA PHE A 26 6.44 -11.48 11.80
C PHE A 26 5.49 -11.31 10.62
N GLU A 27 4.24 -10.93 10.92
CA GLU A 27 3.18 -10.69 9.93
C GLU A 27 2.21 -9.57 10.34
N PRO A 28 2.60 -8.29 10.23
CA PRO A 28 1.65 -7.20 10.38
C PRO A 28 0.70 -7.19 9.18
N GLU A 29 -0.60 -7.23 9.47
CA GLU A 29 -1.66 -7.03 8.48
C GLU A 29 -2.08 -5.56 8.51
N TYR A 30 -1.95 -4.86 7.38
CA TYR A 30 -2.61 -3.59 7.12
C TYR A 30 -3.69 -3.83 6.06
N GLU A 31 -4.78 -3.06 6.08
CA GLU A 31 -6.06 -3.36 5.39
C GLU A 31 -5.96 -4.00 3.98
N ASP A 32 -4.96 -3.60 3.19
CA ASP A 32 -4.65 -4.09 1.85
C ASP A 32 -3.20 -4.62 1.66
N ASP A 33 -2.32 -4.46 2.65
CA ASP A 33 -0.94 -4.96 2.62
C ASP A 33 -0.74 -6.12 3.61
N ALA A 34 -0.19 -7.25 3.14
CA ALA A 34 0.31 -8.28 4.05
C ALA A 34 1.83 -8.34 3.94
N PHE A 35 2.49 -8.27 5.08
CA PHE A 35 3.92 -8.50 5.21
C PHE A 35 4.11 -9.85 5.87
N SER A 36 5.08 -10.62 5.37
CA SER A 36 5.58 -11.81 6.05
C SER A 36 7.10 -11.74 6.03
N GLY A 37 7.72 -11.93 7.19
CA GLY A 37 9.18 -11.93 7.31
C GLY A 37 9.71 -13.05 8.17
N GLY A 38 11.02 -13.30 8.08
CA GLY A 38 11.72 -14.39 8.74
C GLY A 38 12.63 -15.13 7.76
N LEU A 39 13.02 -16.36 8.11
CA LEU A 39 13.83 -17.20 7.22
C LEU A 39 13.21 -17.34 5.82
N THR A 40 13.98 -17.03 4.78
CA THR A 40 13.52 -16.97 3.39
C THR A 40 12.86 -18.25 2.91
N SER A 41 13.34 -19.41 3.35
CA SER A 41 12.74 -20.72 3.05
C SER A 41 11.37 -20.91 3.70
N HIS A 42 11.16 -20.36 4.90
CA HIS A 42 9.87 -20.42 5.59
C HIS A 42 8.86 -19.49 4.92
N VAL A 43 9.28 -18.26 4.59
CA VAL A 43 8.44 -17.29 3.88
C VAL A 43 8.05 -17.85 2.51
N LEU A 44 9.00 -18.43 1.75
CA LEU A 44 8.72 -19.02 0.44
C LEU A 44 7.70 -20.16 0.54
N ARG A 45 7.87 -21.06 1.51
CA ARG A 45 6.96 -22.21 1.67
C ARG A 45 5.56 -21.74 2.06
N SER A 46 5.44 -20.80 3.00
CA SER A 46 4.14 -20.22 3.39
C SER A 46 3.47 -19.57 2.17
N PHE A 47 4.23 -18.77 1.42
CA PHE A 47 3.72 -18.07 0.24
C PHE A 47 3.25 -19.02 -0.88
N GLN A 48 3.98 -20.12 -1.12
CA GLN A 48 3.57 -21.14 -2.10
C GLN A 48 2.24 -21.81 -1.70
N GLU A 49 2.04 -22.10 -0.41
CA GLU A 49 0.77 -22.64 0.07
C GLU A 49 -0.37 -21.62 0.00
N GLU A 50 -0.10 -20.34 0.25
CA GLU A 50 -1.08 -19.27 0.06
C GLU A 50 -1.54 -19.17 -1.40
N ILE A 51 -0.59 -19.19 -2.36
CA ILE A 51 -0.91 -19.19 -3.80
C ILE A 51 -1.78 -20.40 -4.15
N ARG A 52 -1.43 -21.59 -3.64
CA ARG A 52 -2.18 -22.83 -3.88
C ARG A 52 -3.61 -22.74 -3.34
N LEU A 53 -3.76 -22.27 -2.11
CA LEU A 53 -5.06 -22.13 -1.43
C LEU A 53 -5.91 -21.01 -2.02
N ALA A 54 -5.30 -19.94 -2.55
CA ALA A 54 -6.03 -18.82 -3.17
C ALA A 54 -7.05 -19.31 -4.21
N ALA A 55 -6.66 -20.28 -5.04
CA ALA A 55 -7.53 -20.88 -6.03
C ALA A 55 -8.79 -21.53 -5.41
N GLU A 56 -8.67 -22.15 -4.23
CA GLU A 56 -9.80 -22.76 -3.50
C GLU A 56 -10.79 -21.71 -2.98
N PHE A 57 -10.31 -20.49 -2.71
CA PHE A 57 -11.12 -19.35 -2.30
C PHE A 57 -11.57 -18.47 -3.48
N GLY A 58 -11.28 -18.86 -4.73
CA GLY A 58 -11.58 -18.06 -5.93
C GLY A 58 -10.74 -16.78 -6.05
N LEU A 59 -9.61 -16.71 -5.34
CA LEU A 59 -8.64 -15.63 -5.37
C LEU A 59 -7.48 -15.97 -6.30
N ARG A 60 -6.79 -14.94 -6.78
CA ARG A 60 -5.56 -15.06 -7.55
C ARG A 60 -4.58 -14.01 -7.07
N TYR A 61 -3.32 -14.41 -6.93
CA TYR A 61 -2.23 -13.48 -6.68
C TYR A 61 -1.78 -12.89 -8.01
N ASP A 62 -1.58 -11.58 -8.02
CA ASP A 62 -0.78 -10.92 -9.05
C ASP A 62 0.69 -10.98 -8.59
N LEU A 63 1.41 -11.98 -9.08
CA LEU A 63 2.77 -12.27 -8.63
C LEU A 63 3.76 -11.18 -9.07
N GLU A 64 3.47 -10.45 -10.15
CA GLU A 64 4.31 -9.36 -10.65
C GLU A 64 4.23 -8.12 -9.74
N GLN A 65 3.12 -7.98 -9.00
CA GLN A 65 2.94 -6.92 -7.99
C GLN A 65 3.49 -7.32 -6.62
N CYS A 66 3.79 -8.60 -6.42
CA CYS A 66 4.39 -9.08 -5.17
C CYS A 66 5.87 -8.69 -5.14
N THR A 67 6.32 -8.16 -4.00
CA THR A 67 7.71 -7.71 -3.80
C THR A 67 8.33 -8.38 -2.58
N LEU A 68 9.52 -8.94 -2.75
CA LEU A 68 10.39 -9.43 -1.68
C LEU A 68 11.46 -8.39 -1.37
N TYR A 69 11.41 -7.83 -0.16
CA TYR A 69 12.44 -6.92 0.33
C TYR A 69 13.52 -7.68 1.11
N LEU A 70 14.77 -7.53 0.72
CA LEU A 70 15.90 -8.10 1.45
C LEU A 70 16.42 -7.08 2.47
N LEU A 71 16.21 -7.34 3.76
CA LEU A 71 16.59 -6.39 4.82
C LEU A 71 18.10 -6.07 4.89
N SER A 72 18.96 -6.97 4.39
CA SER A 72 20.40 -6.72 4.24
C SER A 72 20.80 -6.30 2.82
N GLY A 73 19.82 -6.01 1.97
CA GLY A 73 20.01 -5.58 0.59
C GLY A 73 20.95 -6.50 -0.20
N GLU A 74 21.95 -5.92 -0.84
CA GLU A 74 23.00 -6.63 -1.59
C GLU A 74 23.86 -7.57 -0.73
N HIS A 75 23.87 -7.40 0.59
CA HIS A 75 24.59 -8.26 1.52
C HIS A 75 23.81 -9.51 1.91
N PHE A 76 22.58 -9.68 1.41
CA PHE A 76 21.81 -10.89 1.62
C PHE A 76 22.51 -12.12 1.00
N ARG A 77 22.55 -13.23 1.73
CA ARG A 77 23.25 -14.48 1.34
C ARG A 77 22.34 -15.70 1.20
N GLY A 78 21.05 -15.57 1.47
CA GLY A 78 20.10 -16.67 1.30
C GLY A 78 19.72 -16.89 -0.17
N ASP A 79 19.03 -17.99 -0.43
CA ASP A 79 18.50 -18.31 -1.76
C ASP A 79 17.14 -17.62 -1.99
N VAL A 80 17.05 -16.83 -3.06
CA VAL A 80 15.84 -16.13 -3.50
C VAL A 80 15.28 -16.67 -4.82
N SER A 81 15.93 -17.67 -5.42
CA SER A 81 15.59 -18.20 -6.75
C SER A 81 14.16 -18.70 -6.83
N GLY A 82 13.62 -19.26 -5.74
CA GLY A 82 12.24 -19.69 -5.65
C GLY A 82 11.21 -18.56 -5.79
N PHE A 83 11.52 -17.35 -5.28
CA PHE A 83 10.66 -16.18 -5.47
C PHE A 83 10.76 -15.65 -6.90
N GLN A 84 11.97 -15.58 -7.45
CA GLN A 84 12.19 -15.14 -8.82
C GLN A 84 11.49 -16.07 -9.83
N ALA A 85 11.51 -17.38 -9.60
CA ALA A 85 10.81 -18.37 -10.42
C ALA A 85 9.27 -18.20 -10.39
N LEU A 86 8.72 -17.60 -9.34
CA LEU A 86 7.30 -17.25 -9.23
C LEU A 86 6.98 -15.89 -9.89
N GLY A 87 7.97 -15.14 -10.37
CA GLY A 87 7.79 -13.79 -10.94
C GLY A 87 7.74 -12.67 -9.90
N VAL A 88 8.06 -12.95 -8.63
CA VAL A 88 8.10 -11.95 -7.56
C VAL A 88 9.27 -11.00 -7.77
N ARG A 89 9.03 -9.69 -7.67
CA ARG A 89 10.07 -8.67 -7.72
C ARG A 89 10.96 -8.78 -6.48
N VAL A 90 12.26 -8.96 -6.66
CA VAL A 90 13.23 -8.96 -5.55
C VAL A 90 13.90 -7.59 -5.48
N VAL A 91 13.76 -6.90 -4.35
CA VAL A 91 14.37 -5.59 -4.10
C VAL A 91 15.58 -5.78 -3.18
N THR A 92 16.75 -5.42 -3.72
CA THR A 92 18.05 -5.46 -3.03
C THR A 92 18.49 -4.09 -2.51
N GLY A 93 17.77 -3.02 -2.86
CA GLY A 93 18.00 -1.69 -2.32
C GLY A 93 17.61 -1.59 -0.84
N LEU A 94 18.24 -0.69 -0.11
CA LEU A 94 17.88 -0.36 1.27
C LEU A 94 16.72 0.65 1.34
N ASP A 95 16.53 1.41 0.25
CA ASP A 95 15.35 2.25 0.03
C ASP A 95 14.16 1.37 -0.38
N VAL A 96 13.19 1.23 0.53
CA VAL A 96 12.06 0.30 0.41
C VAL A 96 10.76 0.93 0.90
N GLN A 97 9.62 0.40 0.45
CA GLN A 97 8.31 0.78 0.97
C GLN A 97 7.78 -0.31 1.91
N ILE A 98 7.54 0.04 3.18
CA ILE A 98 6.99 -0.86 4.20
C ILE A 98 5.75 -0.21 4.80
N LEU A 99 4.63 -0.94 4.84
CA LEU A 99 3.33 -0.43 5.33
C LEU A 99 2.96 0.92 4.70
N LYS A 100 3.24 1.06 3.40
CA LYS A 100 3.09 2.29 2.61
C LYS A 100 3.91 3.49 3.08
N ALA A 101 4.80 3.35 4.06
CA ALA A 101 5.80 4.35 4.41
C ALA A 101 7.10 4.06 3.64
N PRO A 102 7.81 5.11 3.18
CA PRO A 102 9.15 4.94 2.63
C PRO A 102 10.13 4.80 3.79
N VAL A 103 11.03 3.83 3.67
CA VAL A 103 12.19 3.66 4.55
C VAL A 103 13.40 3.73 3.63
N GLY A 104 14.19 4.78 3.77
CA GLY A 104 15.34 5.01 2.91
C GLY A 104 16.31 6.01 3.51
N ASP A 105 17.54 5.98 3.02
CA ASP A 105 18.60 6.93 3.41
C ASP A 105 18.87 7.99 2.33
N ASN A 106 18.21 7.89 1.18
CA ASN A 106 18.32 8.80 0.05
C ASN A 106 17.18 9.82 -0.02
N GLU A 107 17.52 11.11 -0.18
CA GLU A 107 16.53 12.18 -0.39
C GLU A 107 15.75 12.02 -1.69
N ASP A 108 16.39 11.55 -2.77
CA ASP A 108 15.74 11.41 -4.08
C ASP A 108 14.61 10.37 -4.02
N PHE A 109 14.82 9.26 -3.31
CA PHE A 109 13.80 8.24 -3.07
C PHE A 109 12.58 8.82 -2.33
N LEU A 110 12.81 9.66 -1.30
CA LEU A 110 11.73 10.30 -0.56
C LEU A 110 10.95 11.30 -1.43
N ARG A 111 11.62 11.99 -2.36
CA ARG A 111 10.98 12.91 -3.32
C ARG A 111 10.12 12.13 -4.32
N GLU A 112 10.68 11.11 -4.96
CA GLU A 112 9.96 10.24 -5.90
C GLU A 112 8.74 9.61 -5.24
N PHE A 113 8.89 9.11 -4.00
CA PHE A 113 7.75 8.59 -3.22
C PHE A 113 6.64 9.64 -3.02
N CYS A 114 7.00 10.89 -2.71
CA CYS A 114 6.02 11.95 -2.52
C CYS A 114 5.32 12.30 -3.85
N GLU A 115 6.04 12.31 -4.97
CA GLU A 115 5.48 12.51 -6.31
C GLU A 115 4.51 11.38 -6.70
N GLU A 116 4.87 10.13 -6.44
CA GLU A 116 4.00 8.98 -6.65
C GLU A 116 2.72 9.07 -5.81
N LYS A 117 2.83 9.48 -4.53
CA LYS A 117 1.67 9.72 -3.67
C LYS A 117 0.80 10.85 -4.17
N GLN A 118 1.40 11.94 -4.65
CA GLN A 118 0.67 13.04 -5.27
C GLN A 118 -0.14 12.55 -6.48
N HIS A 119 0.49 11.79 -7.38
CA HIS A 119 -0.19 11.20 -8.54
C HIS A 119 -1.31 10.25 -8.16
N PHE A 120 -1.08 9.41 -7.13
CA PHE A 120 -2.12 8.54 -6.59
C PHE A 120 -3.34 9.35 -6.12
N PHE A 121 -3.13 10.41 -5.32
CA PHE A 121 -4.23 11.26 -4.85
C PHE A 121 -4.92 11.99 -6.00
N GLU A 122 -4.17 12.51 -6.97
CA GLU A 122 -4.74 13.20 -8.14
C GLU A 122 -5.69 12.29 -8.91
N ASN A 123 -5.31 11.04 -9.17
CA ASN A 123 -6.15 10.07 -9.86
C ASN A 123 -7.46 9.81 -9.09
N GLN A 124 -7.41 9.76 -7.75
CA GLN A 124 -8.61 9.58 -6.93
C GLN A 124 -9.53 10.81 -6.99
N PHE A 125 -8.98 12.02 -6.91
CA PHE A 125 -9.78 13.25 -7.03
C PHE A 125 -10.41 13.38 -8.41
N GLN A 126 -9.68 13.08 -9.49
CA GLN A 126 -10.24 13.08 -10.85
C GLN A 126 -11.39 12.07 -11.00
N ALA A 127 -11.25 10.88 -10.44
CA ALA A 127 -12.33 9.90 -10.43
C ALA A 127 -13.58 10.43 -9.72
N LEU A 128 -13.43 11.09 -8.57
CA LEU A 128 -14.56 11.70 -7.85
C LEU A 128 -15.20 12.87 -8.61
N GLU A 129 -14.41 13.68 -9.33
CA GLU A 129 -14.94 14.80 -10.11
C GLU A 129 -15.75 14.33 -11.33
N THR A 130 -15.35 13.20 -11.91
CA THR A 130 -16.03 12.57 -13.06
C THR A 130 -17.22 11.69 -12.69
N TYR A 131 -17.50 11.50 -11.39
CA TYR A 131 -18.65 10.71 -10.94
C TYR A 131 -19.98 11.28 -11.46
N LEU A 132 -20.85 10.40 -11.93
CA LEU A 132 -22.14 10.77 -12.53
C LEU A 132 -23.07 11.49 -11.53
N TYR A 133 -23.11 10.98 -10.30
CA TYR A 133 -23.98 11.49 -9.25
C TYR A 133 -23.16 12.24 -8.19
N LYS A 134 -23.34 13.57 -8.12
CA LYS A 134 -22.56 14.44 -7.22
C LYS A 134 -22.75 14.14 -5.73
N TYR A 135 -23.94 13.68 -5.33
CA TYR A 135 -24.18 13.29 -3.93
C TYR A 135 -23.35 12.06 -3.52
N GLU A 136 -23.12 11.12 -4.45
CA GLU A 136 -22.27 9.95 -4.20
C GLU A 136 -20.81 10.36 -4.14
N ALA A 137 -20.36 11.20 -5.07
CA ALA A 137 -19.02 11.77 -5.05
C ALA A 137 -18.73 12.51 -3.73
N PHE A 138 -19.70 13.30 -3.24
CA PHE A 138 -19.61 14.00 -1.97
C PHE A 138 -19.50 13.03 -0.79
N HIS A 139 -20.34 11.99 -0.75
CA HIS A 139 -20.30 10.98 0.30
C HIS A 139 -18.95 10.23 0.30
N LEU A 140 -18.44 9.85 -0.87
CA LEU A 140 -17.14 9.20 -1.03
C LEU A 140 -15.99 10.12 -0.61
N LEU A 141 -16.05 11.41 -0.97
CA LEU A 141 -15.04 12.39 -0.58
C LEU A 141 -14.99 12.57 0.95
N GLN A 142 -16.13 12.53 1.65
CA GLN A 142 -16.18 12.59 3.12
C GLN A 142 -15.57 11.35 3.80
N GLN A 143 -15.65 10.18 3.15
CA GLN A 143 -15.07 8.94 3.64
C GLN A 143 -13.63 8.73 3.15
N TYR A 144 -13.08 9.67 2.40
CA TYR A 144 -11.78 9.52 1.77
C TYR A 144 -10.66 9.53 2.82
N THR A 145 -9.82 8.48 2.79
CA THR A 145 -8.81 8.24 3.82
C THR A 145 -7.46 8.92 3.56
N GLY A 146 -7.35 9.76 2.52
CA GLY A 146 -6.09 10.42 2.14
C GLY A 146 -5.48 11.27 3.26
N PHE A 147 -6.29 11.96 4.06
CA PHE A 147 -5.80 12.69 5.24
C PHE A 147 -5.18 11.76 6.30
N GLY A 148 -5.79 10.58 6.53
CA GLY A 148 -5.24 9.58 7.43
C GLY A 148 -3.89 9.05 6.96
N GLN A 149 -3.74 8.83 5.65
CA GLN A 149 -2.47 8.45 5.04
C GLN A 149 -1.42 9.55 5.23
N LEU A 150 -1.74 10.82 4.93
CA LEU A 150 -0.81 11.93 5.14
C LEU A 150 -0.41 12.11 6.61
N ASN A 151 -1.34 11.91 7.54
CA ASN A 151 -1.04 11.95 8.98
C ASN A 151 -0.05 10.85 9.39
N TYR A 152 -0.24 9.64 8.85
CA TYR A 152 0.70 8.54 9.05
C TYR A 152 2.09 8.88 8.47
N LEU A 153 2.14 9.37 7.23
CA LEU A 153 3.40 9.76 6.59
C LEU A 153 4.11 10.88 7.36
N ALA A 154 3.38 11.86 7.89
CA ALA A 154 3.94 12.94 8.70
C ALA A 154 4.66 12.47 9.97
N ARG A 155 4.42 11.22 10.41
CA ARG A 155 5.11 10.59 11.54
C ARG A 155 6.31 9.76 11.11
N THR A 156 6.42 9.40 9.84
CA THR A 156 7.42 8.45 9.34
C THR A 156 8.41 9.08 8.34
N ILE A 157 8.12 10.27 7.82
CA ILE A 157 8.96 10.98 6.83
C ILE A 157 9.39 12.34 7.40
N PRO A 158 10.62 12.82 7.12
CA PRO A 158 11.04 14.17 7.48
C PRO A 158 10.13 15.25 6.87
N ARG A 159 9.78 16.25 7.69
CA ARG A 159 8.77 17.27 7.35
C ARG A 159 9.06 18.04 6.07
N ASN A 160 10.33 18.26 5.74
CA ASN A 160 10.75 19.02 4.55
C ASN A 160 10.38 18.34 3.23
N PHE A 161 10.14 17.03 3.20
CA PHE A 161 9.67 16.32 1.99
C PHE A 161 8.14 16.32 1.89
N LEU A 162 7.45 16.28 3.03
CA LEU A 162 6.00 16.18 3.08
C LEU A 162 5.26 17.51 3.00
N PHE A 163 5.94 18.62 3.33
CA PHE A 163 5.28 19.92 3.43
C PHE A 163 4.56 20.29 2.13
N ASP A 164 5.26 20.19 1.00
CA ASP A 164 4.72 20.52 -0.32
C ASP A 164 3.57 19.58 -0.71
N LEU A 165 3.69 18.28 -0.40
CA LEU A 165 2.62 17.30 -0.64
C LEU A 165 1.36 17.61 0.17
N CYS A 166 1.52 18.00 1.45
CA CYS A 166 0.40 18.36 2.33
C CYS A 166 -0.29 19.64 1.87
N GLU A 167 0.47 20.69 1.53
CA GLU A 167 -0.10 21.94 1.01
C GLU A 167 -0.82 21.72 -0.32
N TRP A 168 -0.20 20.95 -1.24
CA TRP A 168 -0.83 20.57 -2.49
C TRP A 168 -2.13 19.79 -2.26
N TYR A 169 -2.11 18.83 -1.34
CA TYR A 169 -3.27 17.97 -1.07
C TYR A 169 -4.44 18.78 -0.52
N ASP A 170 -4.20 19.68 0.44
CA ASP A 170 -5.25 20.55 1.00
C ASP A 170 -5.90 21.40 -0.10
N ALA A 171 -5.08 22.08 -0.91
CA ALA A 171 -5.55 22.89 -2.02
C ALA A 171 -6.28 22.05 -3.09
N ARG A 172 -5.84 20.82 -3.35
CA ARG A 172 -6.47 19.93 -4.33
C ARG A 172 -7.79 19.35 -3.82
N PHE A 173 -7.85 18.98 -2.55
CA PHE A 173 -9.07 18.50 -1.89
C PHE A 173 -10.12 19.60 -1.92
N LYS A 174 -9.76 20.84 -1.55
CA LYS A 174 -10.66 21.99 -1.63
C LYS A 174 -11.25 22.15 -3.03
N ARG A 175 -10.41 22.14 -4.07
CA ARG A 175 -10.87 22.25 -5.46
C ARG A 175 -11.81 21.12 -5.86
N CYS A 176 -11.52 19.88 -5.46
CA CYS A 176 -12.38 18.73 -5.69
C CYS A 176 -13.75 18.93 -5.00
N PHE A 177 -13.73 19.39 -3.76
CA PHE A 177 -14.93 19.67 -2.98
C PHE A 177 -15.80 20.75 -3.64
N GLU A 178 -15.19 21.88 -4.04
CA GLU A 178 -15.87 22.97 -4.75
C GLU A 178 -16.45 22.51 -6.09
N SER A 179 -15.72 21.67 -6.84
CA SER A 179 -16.18 21.06 -8.10
C SER A 179 -17.41 20.17 -7.91
N ILE A 180 -17.44 19.37 -6.84
CA ILE A 180 -18.59 18.51 -6.50
C ILE A 180 -19.78 19.34 -6.02
N LEU A 181 -19.53 20.37 -5.20
CA LEU A 181 -20.56 21.24 -4.65
C LEU A 181 -21.14 22.21 -5.71
N GLY A 182 -20.36 22.51 -6.76
CA GLY A 182 -20.73 23.44 -7.82
C GLY A 182 -20.59 24.92 -7.43
N GLN A 183 -19.90 25.22 -6.32
CA GLN A 183 -19.64 26.59 -5.86
C GLN A 183 -18.32 26.70 -5.10
N ALA A 184 -17.75 27.89 -5.09
CA ALA A 184 -16.53 28.18 -4.34
C ALA A 184 -16.80 28.24 -2.82
N VAL A 185 -15.80 27.81 -2.03
CA VAL A 185 -15.82 27.83 -0.57
C VAL A 185 -14.85 28.91 -0.06
N PRO A 186 -15.33 29.90 0.70
CA PRO A 186 -14.46 30.91 1.30
C PRO A 186 -13.37 30.28 2.17
N SER A 187 -12.16 30.84 2.17
CA SER A 187 -11.01 30.28 2.91
C SER A 187 -11.20 30.21 4.43
N VAL A 188 -12.16 30.94 5.01
CA VAL A 188 -12.47 30.85 6.46
C VAL A 188 -13.40 29.68 6.77
N ALA A 189 -14.17 29.23 5.76
CA ALA A 189 -15.07 28.08 5.87
C ALA A 189 -14.39 26.76 5.49
N TRP A 190 -13.27 26.84 4.77
CA TRP A 190 -12.33 25.75 4.51
C TRP A 190 -11.41 25.59 5.72
#